data_AF-A0A350X1L3-F1
#
_entry.id   AF-A0A350X1L3-F1
#
_cell.length_a   1.000
_cell.length_b   1.000
_cell.length_c   1.000
_cell.angle_alpha   90.00
_cell.angle_beta   90.00
_cell.angle_gamma   90.00
#
_symmetry.space_group_name_H-M   'P 1'
#
loop_
_entity.id
_entity.type
_entity.pdbx_description
1 polymer ?
#
loop_
_entity_poly.entity_id
_entity_poly.type
_entity_poly.pdbx_seq_one_letter_code
_entity_poly.pdbx_strand_id
1 'polypeptide(L)' 'MANKLVVPGAKQALDQMKYEIASEYGVELGPDATARANGSVGGEITKRLVKKAQSQLGSQK' A
#
# COMPACT_ATOMS: atom_id res chain seq x y z
N MET A 1 -12.08 -9.69 11.55
CA MET A 1 -11.78 -8.31 11.99
C MET A 1 -11.44 -7.51 10.75
N ALA A 2 -12.25 -6.53 10.35
CA ALA A 2 -11.89 -5.64 9.24
C ALA A 2 -10.91 -4.59 9.75
N ASN A 3 -9.73 -4.48 9.13
CA ASN A 3 -8.76 -3.47 9.51
C ASN A 3 -9.37 -2.08 9.24
N LYS A 4 -9.53 -1.26 10.28
CA LYS A 4 -10.12 0.07 10.15
C LYS A 4 -9.05 1.02 9.64
N LEU A 5 -9.32 1.66 8.50
CA LEU A 5 -8.40 2.66 7.96
C LEU A 5 -8.31 3.85 8.92
N VAL A 6 -7.09 4.32 9.15
CA VAL A 6 -6.82 5.48 10.01
C VAL A 6 -7.37 6.77 9.39
N VAL A 7 -7.31 6.87 8.05
CA VAL A 7 -7.86 8.00 7.28
C VAL A 7 -9.19 7.59 6.64
N PRO A 8 -10.32 8.18 7.05
CA PRO A 8 -11.61 7.97 6.38
C PRO A 8 -11.52 8.32 4.90
N GLY A 9 -12.08 7.48 4.03
CA GLY A 9 -12.09 7.72 2.57
C GLY A 9 -10.83 7.30 1.82
N ALA A 10 -9.72 6.96 2.49
CA ALA A 10 -8.48 6.54 1.82
C ALA A 10 -8.57 5.17 1.12
N LYS A 11 -9.64 4.41 1.36
CA LYS A 11 -9.80 3.02 0.90
C LYS A 11 -9.58 2.87 -0.60
N GLN A 12 -10.28 3.68 -1.40
CA GLN A 12 -10.23 3.58 -2.86
C GLN A 12 -8.82 3.86 -3.40
N ALA A 13 -8.13 4.88 -2.86
CA ALA A 13 -6.77 5.22 -3.26
C ALA A 13 -5.77 4.12 -2.87
N LEU A 14 -5.94 3.52 -1.69
CA LEU A 14 -5.10 2.41 -1.24
C LEU A 14 -5.37 1.13 -2.03
N ASP A 15 -6.62 0.85 -2.38
CA ASP A 15 -6.99 -0.29 -3.22
C ASP A 15 -6.41 -0.15 -4.63
N GLN A 16 -6.47 1.05 -5.22
CA GLN A 16 -5.84 1.32 -6.51
C GLN A 16 -4.33 1.06 -6.45
N MET A 17 -3.64 1.64 -5.45
CA MET A 17 -2.20 1.45 -5.28
C MET A 17 -1.83 -0.03 -5.03
N LYS A 18 -2.66 -0.77 -4.30
CA LYS A 18 -2.49 -2.19 -4.04
C LYS A 18 -2.50 -3.00 -5.34
N TYR A 19 -3.46 -2.78 -6.23
CA TYR A 19 -3.54 -3.51 -7.50
C TYR A 19 -2.45 -3.10 -8.48
N GLU A 20 -2.08 -1.81 -8.53
CA GLU A 20 -0.94 -1.34 -9.31
C GLU A 20 0.36 -2.05 -8.90
N ILE A 21 0.69 -2.04 -7.61
CA ILE A 21 1.90 -2.68 -7.10
C ILE A 21 1.86 -4.20 -7.29
N ALA A 22 0.71 -4.83 -7.04
CA ALA A 22 0.54 -6.27 -7.27
C ALA A 22 0.86 -6.62 -8.74
N SER A 23 0.38 -5.80 -9.68
CA SER A 23 0.70 -5.96 -11.10
C SER A 23 2.16 -5.70 -11.41
N GLU A 24 2.79 -4.67 -10.83
CA GLU A 24 4.22 -4.38 -11.00
C GLU A 24 5.12 -5.52 -10.50
N TYR A 25 4.72 -6.19 -9.41
CA TYR A 25 5.48 -7.27 -8.80
C TYR A 25 5.12 -8.66 -9.35
N GLY A 26 4.13 -8.75 -10.24
CA GLY A 26 3.62 -10.04 -10.73
C GLY A 26 3.02 -10.92 -9.63
N VAL A 27 2.44 -10.30 -8.60
CA VAL A 27 1.83 -10.99 -7.46
C VAL A 27 0.32 -11.06 -7.66
N GLU A 28 -0.21 -12.27 -7.70
CA GLU A 28 -1.65 -12.49 -7.54
C GLU A 28 -1.99 -12.49 -6.04
N LEU A 29 -2.81 -11.52 -5.61
CA LEU A 29 -3.21 -11.41 -4.21
C LEU A 29 -4.33 -12.39 -3.90
N GLY A 30 -4.17 -13.16 -2.84
CA GLY A 30 -5.18 -14.14 -2.45
C GLY A 30 -4.76 -15.01 -1.27
N PRO A 31 -5.68 -15.84 -0.76
CA PRO A 31 -5.39 -16.77 0.34
C PRO A 31 -4.37 -17.85 -0.06
N ASP A 32 -4.30 -18.19 -1.35
CA ASP A 32 -3.38 -19.20 -1.90
C ASP A 32 -1.96 -18.65 -2.16
N ALA A 33 -1.81 -17.33 -2.20
CA ALA A 33 -0.51 -16.69 -2.33
C ALA A 33 0.27 -16.76 -1.00
N THR A 34 1.59 -16.90 -1.11
CA THR A 34 2.44 -16.93 0.10
C THR A 34 2.27 -15.65 0.93
N ALA A 35 2.36 -15.77 2.25
CA ALA A 35 2.31 -14.62 3.15
C ALA A 35 3.36 -13.55 2.80
N ARG A 36 4.52 -13.98 2.28
CA ARG A 36 5.57 -13.08 1.80
C ARG A 36 5.14 -12.30 0.54
N ALA A 37 4.49 -12.95 -0.41
CA ALA A 37 4.01 -12.30 -1.63
C ALA A 37 2.89 -11.29 -1.31
N ASN A 38 1.90 -11.67 -0.50
CA ASN A 38 0.88 -10.74 -0.04
C ASN A 38 1.49 -9.58 0.77
N GLY A 39 2.47 -9.88 1.62
CA GLY A 39 3.16 -8.91 2.47
C GLY A 39 4.03 -7.92 1.69
N SER A 40 4.63 -8.31 0.57
CA SER A 40 5.50 -7.42 -0.23
C SER A 40 4.72 -6.25 -0.83
N VAL A 41 3.49 -6.49 -1.28
CA VAL A 41 2.59 -5.44 -1.79
C VAL A 41 2.24 -4.44 -0.68
N GLY A 42 1.85 -4.92 0.50
CA GLY A 42 1.55 -4.05 1.65
C GLY A 42 2.75 -3.23 2.15
N GLY A 43 3.94 -3.84 2.13
CA GLY A 43 5.20 -3.16 2.46
C GLY A 43 5.52 -2.02 1.50
N GLU A 44 5.33 -2.23 0.19
CA GLU A 44 5.59 -1.21 -0.84
C GLU A 44 4.59 -0.05 -0.77
N ILE A 45 3.30 -0.32 -0.50
CA ILE A 45 2.31 0.73 -0.23
C ILE A 45 2.82 1.65 0.90
N THR A 46 3.23 1.05 2.02
CA THR A 46 3.74 1.80 3.18
C THR A 46 4.97 2.63 2.80
N LYS A 47 5.91 2.04 2.06
CA LYS A 47 7.13 2.72 1.59
C LYS A 47 6.82 3.94 0.72
N ARG A 48 5.89 3.81 -0.25
CA ARG A 48 5.48 4.93 -1.13
C ARG A 48 4.79 6.03 -0.35
N LEU A 49 3.91 5.69 0.59
CA LEU A 49 3.23 6.67 1.44
C LEU A 49 4.21 7.44 2.33
N VAL A 50 5.12 6.75 3.00
CA VAL A 50 6.16 7.39 3.84
C VAL A 50 7.04 8.30 2.99
N LYS A 51 7.49 7.85 1.81
CA LYS A 51 8.27 8.67 0.89
C LYS A 51 7.53 9.95 0.48
N LYS A 52 6.26 9.85 0.10
CA LYS A 52 5.42 11.01 -0.25
C LYS A 52 5.27 11.98 0.93
N ALA A 53 5.01 11.46 2.13
CA ALA A 53 4.89 12.27 3.33
C ALA A 53 6.21 12.98 3.67
N GLN A 54 7.35 12.29 3.58
CA GLN A 54 8.68 12.87 3.79
C GLN A 54 8.96 14.01 2.80
N SER A 55 8.60 13.86 1.52
CA SER A 55 8.73 14.94 0.54
C SER A 55 7.86 16.15 0.89
N GLN A 56 6.61 15.95 1.32
CA GLN A 56 5.71 17.04 1.70
C GLN A 56 6.18 17.77 2.97
N LEU A 57 6.63 17.02 3.99
CA LEU A 57 7.17 17.58 5.23
C LEU A 57 8.49 18.31 5.00
N GLY A 58 9.33 17.82 4.09
CA GLY A 58 10.58 18.47 3.70
C GLY A 58 10.38 19.80 2.96
N SER A 59 9.26 19.95 2.26
CA SER A 59 8.87 21.20 1.58
C SER A 59 8.16 22.22 2.49
N GLN A 60 7.83 21.86 3.73
CA GLN A 60 7.16 22.73 4.71
C GLN A 60 8.13 23.49 5.63
N LYS A 61 9.40 23.62 5.25
CA LYS A 61 10.40 24.44 5.95
C LYS A 61 10.68 25.74 5.22
#